data_AF-A0A9X9BMF5-F1
#
_entry.id   AF-A0A9X9BMF5-F1
#
_cell.length_a   1.000
_cell.length_b   1.000
_cell.length_c   1.000
_cell.angle_alpha   90.00
_cell.angle_beta   90.00
_cell.angle_gamma   90.00
#
_symmetry.space_group_name_H-M   'P 1'
#
loop_
_entity.id
_entity.type
_entity.pdbx_description
1 polymer ?
#
loop_
_entity_poly.entity_id
_entity_poly.type
_entity_poly.pdbx_seq_one_letter_code
_entity_poly.pdbx_strand_id
1 'polypeptide(L)'
;MIAALSRTAPIDRKDPPKRVLYLSLVAISPCLVLGALWKQGDLTMVSSAMTLAASALLLLNLERIQDYVRPEWAREYEAKLAPLQARLLEQDLSASERELVLNRIEDLNDRYHLVTSPAVTYRWIKRMGAAMGSIAQFLRSSSH
;
A
#
# COMPACT_ATOMS: atom_id res chain seq x y z
N MET A 1 -28.98 -22.67 1.56
CA MET A 1 -27.61 -22.33 1.98
C MET A 1 -27.04 -21.07 1.30
N ILE A 2 -27.86 -20.23 0.66
CA ILE A 2 -27.42 -18.99 -0.05
C ILE A 2 -27.29 -17.79 0.92
N ALA A 3 -27.85 -17.90 2.13
CA ALA A 3 -27.90 -16.81 3.11
C ALA A 3 -26.58 -16.53 3.85
N ALA A 4 -25.58 -17.43 3.76
CA ALA A 4 -24.31 -17.25 4.46
C ALA A 4 -23.36 -16.28 3.72
N LEU A 5 -23.50 -16.15 2.40
CA LEU A 5 -22.70 -15.22 1.59
C LEU A 5 -23.31 -13.81 1.55
N SER A 6 -24.63 -13.68 1.69
CA SER A 6 -25.35 -12.40 1.62
C SER A 6 -25.52 -11.70 2.97
N ARG A 7 -25.20 -12.36 4.10
CA ARG A 7 -25.26 -11.79 5.46
C ARG A 7 -23.89 -11.48 6.09
N THR A 8 -22.82 -11.43 5.29
CA THR A 8 -21.59 -10.82 5.77
C THR A 8 -21.69 -9.32 5.54
N ALA A 9 -22.23 -8.59 6.53
CA ALA A 9 -21.78 -7.22 6.77
C ALA A 9 -20.25 -7.20 6.66
N PRO A 10 -19.61 -6.17 6.08
CA PRO A 10 -18.23 -6.28 5.65
C PRO A 10 -17.35 -6.59 6.87
N ILE A 11 -16.95 -7.86 6.97
CA ILE A 11 -15.84 -8.32 7.84
C ILE A 11 -14.54 -7.58 7.43
N ASP A 12 -14.58 -6.93 6.27
CA ASP A 12 -13.59 -6.12 5.55
C ASP A 12 -13.13 -4.81 6.23
N ARG A 13 -13.65 -4.40 7.39
CA ARG A 13 -13.21 -3.14 8.05
C ARG A 13 -11.77 -3.22 8.60
N LYS A 14 -11.14 -4.40 8.60
CA LYS A 14 -9.76 -4.62 9.06
C LYS A 14 -8.74 -4.93 7.96
N ASP A 15 -9.18 -5.15 6.72
CA ASP A 15 -8.24 -5.53 5.67
C ASP A 15 -7.42 -4.33 5.20
N PRO A 16 -6.13 -4.51 4.92
CA PRO A 16 -5.27 -3.44 4.44
C PRO A 16 -5.76 -2.85 3.11
N PRO A 17 -5.37 -1.61 2.79
CA PRO A 17 -5.70 -1.00 1.52
C PRO A 17 -5.11 -1.79 0.36
N LYS A 18 -5.83 -1.82 -0.76
CA LYS A 18 -5.32 -2.35 -2.04
C LYS A 18 -4.07 -1.60 -2.48
N ARG A 19 -3.23 -2.27 -3.29
CA ARG A 19 -1.96 -1.70 -3.77
C ARG A 19 -2.11 -0.31 -4.39
N VAL A 20 -3.13 -0.12 -5.23
CA VAL A 20 -3.36 1.17 -5.91
C VAL A 20 -3.64 2.27 -4.89
N LEU A 21 -4.53 2.03 -3.94
CA LEU A 21 -4.86 3.01 -2.91
C LEU A 21 -3.64 3.30 -2.02
N TYR A 22 -2.93 2.26 -1.61
CA TYR A 22 -1.70 2.39 -0.84
C TYR A 22 -0.65 3.27 -1.55
N LEU A 23 -0.37 2.98 -2.83
CA LEU A 23 0.59 3.76 -3.61
C LEU A 23 0.15 5.21 -3.80
N SER A 24 -1.14 5.46 -4.03
CA SER A 24 -1.69 6.81 -4.11
C SER A 24 -1.53 7.58 -2.80
N LEU A 25 -1.80 6.95 -1.66
CA LEU A 25 -1.62 7.59 -0.34
C LEU A 25 -0.16 7.93 -0.09
N VAL A 26 0.77 7.01 -0.43
CA VAL A 26 2.21 7.23 -0.33
C VAL A 26 2.65 8.40 -1.23
N ALA A 27 2.14 8.47 -2.46
CA ALA A 27 2.47 9.53 -3.41
C ALA A 27 1.93 10.90 -2.98
N ILE A 28 0.74 10.95 -2.39
CA ILE A 28 0.06 12.18 -1.99
C ILE A 28 0.60 12.74 -0.67
N SER A 29 1.14 11.91 0.23
CA SER A 29 1.61 12.33 1.55
C SER A 29 2.56 13.55 1.51
N PRO A 30 3.61 13.59 0.66
CA PRO A 30 4.48 14.77 0.56
C PRO A 30 3.76 16.00 0.01
N CYS A 31 2.82 15.82 -0.92
CA CYS A 31 2.02 16.91 -1.49
C CYS A 31 1.12 17.57 -0.44
N LEU A 32 0.59 16.80 0.52
CA LEU A 32 -0.18 17.34 1.64
C LEU A 32 0.68 18.23 2.53
N VAL A 33 1.92 17.84 2.80
CA VAL A 33 2.87 18.66 3.58
C VAL A 33 3.20 19.95 2.85
N LEU A 34 3.47 19.89 1.54
CA LEU A 34 3.71 21.08 0.72
C LEU A 34 2.47 21.99 0.67
N GLY A 35 1.26 21.41 0.56
CA GLY A 35 0.01 22.16 0.61
C GLY A 35 -0.22 22.84 1.97
N ALA A 36 0.16 22.19 3.08
CA ALA A 36 0.11 22.80 4.40
C ALA A 36 1.08 23.97 4.53
N LEU A 37 2.33 23.81 4.07
CA LEU A 37 3.31 24.90 4.03
C LEU A 37 2.83 26.08 3.17
N TRP A 38 2.19 25.80 2.03
CA TRP A 38 1.57 26.85 1.20
C TRP A 38 0.52 27.63 1.99
N LYS A 39 -0.37 26.93 2.68
CA LYS A 39 -1.45 27.56 3.46
C LYS A 39 -0.93 28.40 4.64
N GLN A 40 0.26 28.08 5.16
CA GLN A 40 0.91 28.83 6.24
C GLN A 40 1.75 30.01 5.72
N GLY A 41 1.98 30.11 4.41
CA GLY A 41 2.88 31.13 3.83
C GLY A 41 4.36 30.76 3.92
N ASP A 42 4.68 29.57 4.43
CA ASP A 42 6.06 29.08 4.65
C ASP A 42 6.61 28.28 3.46
N LEU A 43 5.86 28.19 2.36
CA LEU A 43 6.33 27.50 1.17
C LEU A 43 7.35 28.36 0.43
N THR A 44 8.61 27.96 0.53
CA THR A 44 9.76 28.53 -0.16
C THR A 44 10.49 27.42 -0.92
N MET A 45 11.46 27.79 -1.76
CA MET A 45 12.32 26.79 -2.41
C MET A 45 13.05 25.92 -1.38
N VAL A 46 13.51 26.52 -0.28
CA VAL A 46 14.22 25.84 0.80
C VAL A 46 13.31 24.85 1.53
N SER A 47 12.12 25.29 1.97
CA SER A 47 11.19 24.40 2.68
C SER A 47 10.67 23.29 1.78
N SER A 48 10.39 23.58 0.51
CA SER A 48 10.02 22.56 -0.49
C SER A 48 11.12 21.51 -0.67
N ALA A 49 12.37 21.95 -0.80
CA ALA A 49 13.51 21.05 -0.96
C ALA A 49 13.77 20.20 0.28
N MET A 50 13.58 20.74 1.49
CA MET A 50 13.69 19.99 2.73
C MET A 50 12.59 18.94 2.84
N THR A 51 11.33 19.31 2.58
CA THR A 51 10.19 18.37 2.60
C THR A 51 10.41 17.22 1.62
N LEU A 52 10.76 17.53 0.37
CA LEU A 52 10.98 16.51 -0.66
C LEU A 52 12.20 15.61 -0.33
N ALA A 53 13.28 16.17 0.23
CA ALA A 53 14.43 15.37 0.65
C ALA A 53 14.09 14.44 1.83
N ALA A 54 13.36 14.92 2.82
CA ALA A 54 12.91 14.11 3.95
C ALA A 54 11.97 12.99 3.49
N SER A 55 11.01 13.30 2.62
CA SER A 55 10.13 12.30 2.01
C SER A 55 10.92 11.28 1.19
N ALA A 56 11.89 11.72 0.38
CA ALA A 56 12.75 10.83 -0.39
C ALA A 56 13.49 9.83 0.51
N LEU A 57 14.11 10.31 1.60
CA LEU A 57 14.80 9.46 2.57
C LEU A 57 13.85 8.42 3.19
N LEU A 58 12.64 8.84 3.59
CA LEU A 58 11.65 7.94 4.16
C LEU A 58 11.20 6.87 3.15
N LEU A 59 10.86 7.27 1.91
CA LEU A 59 10.41 6.34 0.87
C LEU A 59 11.49 5.34 0.47
N LEU A 60 12.75 5.77 0.36
CA LEU A 60 13.87 4.90 0.02
C LEU A 60 14.16 3.85 1.11
N ASN A 61 13.86 4.17 2.38
CA ASN A 61 14.07 3.28 3.52
C ASN A 61 12.78 2.55 3.97
N LEU A 62 11.64 2.81 3.33
CA LEU A 62 10.34 2.33 3.80
C LEU A 62 10.24 0.80 3.85
N GLU A 63 10.85 0.11 2.89
CA GLU A 63 10.90 -1.36 2.87
C GLU A 63 11.54 -1.92 4.14
N ARG A 64 12.68 -1.37 4.54
CA ARG A 64 13.39 -1.76 5.76
C ARG A 64 12.57 -1.50 7.02
N ILE A 65 11.84 -0.38 7.05
CA ILE A 65 10.94 -0.06 8.17
C ILE A 65 9.80 -1.07 8.24
N GLN A 66 9.22 -1.42 7.09
CA GLN A 66 8.08 -2.33 7.02
C GLN A 66 8.48 -3.82 7.13
N ASP A 67 9.75 -4.18 6.89
CA ASP A 67 10.27 -5.54 7.13
C ASP A 67 10.05 -6.00 8.58
N TYR A 68 10.09 -5.09 9.56
CA TYR A 68 9.88 -5.44 10.98
C TYR A 68 8.45 -5.94 11.28
N VAL A 69 7.45 -5.41 10.58
CA VAL A 69 6.02 -5.73 10.79
C VAL A 69 5.50 -6.76 9.78
N ARG A 70 6.22 -6.99 8.68
CA ARG A 70 5.82 -7.93 7.63
C ARG A 70 5.55 -9.36 8.12
N PRO A 71 6.31 -9.94 9.07
CA PRO A 71 6.01 -11.28 9.58
C PRO A 71 4.63 -11.38 10.23
N GLU A 72 4.18 -10.32 10.90
CA GLU A 72 2.85 -10.28 11.50
C GLU A 72 1.76 -10.23 10.43
N TRP A 73 1.94 -9.38 9.41
CA TRP A 73 1.03 -9.32 8.27
C TRP A 73 0.98 -10.63 7.49
N ALA A 74 2.11 -11.35 7.38
CA ALA A 74 2.16 -12.65 6.74
C ALA A 74 1.34 -13.69 7.51
N ARG A 75 1.44 -13.72 8.85
CA ARG A 75 0.59 -14.60 9.68
C ARG A 75 -0.89 -14.29 9.51
N GLU A 76 -1.25 -13.01 9.48
CA GLU A 76 -2.64 -12.59 9.27
C GLU A 76 -3.16 -12.99 7.88
N TYR A 77 -2.34 -12.79 6.84
CA TYR A 77 -2.63 -13.22 5.48
C TYR A 77 -2.89 -14.73 5.39
N GLU A 78 -1.98 -15.55 5.92
CA GLU A 78 -2.11 -17.01 5.91
C GLU A 78 -3.37 -17.48 6.66
N ALA A 79 -3.68 -16.87 7.81
CA ALA A 79 -4.89 -17.18 8.57
C ALA A 79 -6.18 -16.87 7.78
N LYS A 80 -6.17 -15.82 6.95
CA LYS A 80 -7.30 -15.47 6.06
C LYS A 80 -7.34 -16.31 4.79
N LEU A 81 -6.19 -16.76 4.30
CA LEU A 81 -6.08 -17.57 3.10
C LEU A 81 -6.52 -19.02 3.32
N ALA A 82 -6.14 -19.61 4.46
CA ALA A 82 -6.42 -21.00 4.81
C ALA A 82 -7.89 -21.43 4.63
N PRO A 83 -8.91 -20.71 5.16
CA PRO A 83 -10.31 -21.10 4.96
C PRO A 83 -10.78 -20.99 3.50
N LEU A 84 -10.23 -20.03 2.73
CA LEU A 84 -10.56 -19.88 1.31
C LEU A 84 -9.97 -21.04 0.49
N GLN A 85 -8.74 -21.45 0.80
CA GLN A 85 -8.12 -22.62 0.18
C GLN A 85 -8.85 -23.91 0.54
N ALA A 86 -9.23 -24.10 1.81
CA ALA A 86 -10.02 -25.24 2.24
C ALA A 86 -11.35 -25.33 1.48
N ARG A 87 -12.02 -24.19 1.24
CA ARG A 87 -13.27 -24.13 0.46
C ARG A 87 -13.10 -24.57 -0.98
N LEU A 88 -11.95 -24.27 -1.61
CA LEU A 88 -11.66 -24.70 -2.98
C LEU A 88 -11.45 -26.21 -3.14
N LEU A 89 -11.14 -26.90 -2.04
CA LEU A 89 -10.93 -28.35 -2.01
C LEU A 89 -12.23 -29.15 -1.78
N GLU A 90 -13.33 -28.47 -1.46
CA GLU A 90 -14.64 -29.12 -1.32
C GLU A 90 -15.14 -29.64 -2.68
N GLN A 91 -15.60 -30.90 -2.71
CA GLN A 91 -15.99 -31.58 -3.95
C GLN A 91 -17.31 -31.06 -4.55
N ASP A 92 -18.18 -30.48 -3.72
CA ASP A 92 -19.53 -30.03 -4.11
C ASP A 92 -19.60 -28.54 -4.48
N LEU A 93 -18.44 -27.92 -4.74
CA LEU A 93 -18.39 -26.49 -5.06
C LEU A 93 -18.85 -26.24 -6.49
N SER A 94 -19.92 -25.48 -6.66
CA SER A 94 -20.37 -25.07 -8.00
C SER A 94 -19.34 -24.18 -8.70
N ALA A 95 -19.40 -24.10 -10.03
CA ALA A 95 -18.47 -23.26 -10.80
C ALA A 95 -18.52 -21.78 -10.38
N SER A 96 -19.71 -21.25 -10.09
CA SER A 96 -19.89 -19.86 -9.64
C SER A 96 -19.36 -19.63 -8.23
N GLU A 97 -19.51 -20.57 -7.31
CA GLU A 97 -18.93 -20.49 -5.96
C GLU A 97 -17.40 -20.57 -6.03
N ARG A 98 -16.86 -21.45 -6.88
CA ARG A 98 -15.42 -21.53 -7.13
C ARG A 98 -14.87 -20.20 -7.63
N GLU A 99 -15.53 -19.59 -8.61
CA GLU A 99 -15.13 -18.28 -9.14
C GLU A 99 -15.16 -17.19 -8.06
N LEU A 100 -16.20 -17.17 -7.22
CA LEU A 100 -16.30 -16.21 -6.11
C LEU A 100 -15.15 -16.36 -5.10
N VAL A 101 -14.79 -17.60 -4.75
CA VAL A 101 -13.66 -17.87 -3.84
C VAL A 101 -12.33 -17.46 -4.48
N LEU A 102 -12.11 -17.74 -5.76
CA LEU A 102 -10.90 -17.31 -6.48
C LEU A 102 -10.79 -15.78 -6.53
N ASN A 103 -11.88 -15.09 -6.86
CA ASN A 103 -11.93 -13.62 -6.84
C ASN A 103 -11.60 -13.06 -5.46
N ARG A 104 -12.06 -13.71 -4.39
CA ARG A 104 -11.73 -13.29 -3.02
C ARG A 104 -10.26 -13.53 -2.67
N ILE A 105 -9.65 -14.61 -3.14
CA ILE A 105 -8.20 -14.86 -2.96
C ILE A 105 -7.39 -13.80 -3.71
N GLU A 106 -7.78 -13.44 -4.94
CA GLU A 106 -7.12 -12.38 -5.71
C GLU A 106 -7.23 -11.02 -5.00
N ASP A 107 -8.42 -10.67 -4.51
CA ASP A 107 -8.64 -9.46 -3.71
C ASP A 107 -7.76 -9.43 -2.45
N LEU A 108 -7.67 -10.56 -1.75
CA LEU A 108 -6.82 -10.69 -0.56
C LEU A 108 -5.33 -10.53 -0.92
N ASN A 109 -4.89 -11.11 -2.05
CA ASN A 109 -3.51 -10.99 -2.53
C ASN A 109 -3.15 -9.53 -2.87
N ASP A 110 -4.06 -8.78 -3.47
CA ASP A 110 -3.85 -7.37 -3.79
C ASP A 110 -3.86 -6.47 -2.55
N ARG A 111 -4.62 -6.81 -1.50
CA ARG A 111 -4.61 -6.10 -0.22
C ARG A 111 -3.34 -6.40 0.58
N TYR A 112 -2.89 -7.65 0.59
CA TYR A 112 -1.64 -8.07 1.23
C TYR A 112 -0.44 -7.98 0.28
N HIS A 113 -0.46 -7.04 -0.67
CA HIS A 113 0.60 -6.87 -1.67
C HIS A 113 2.00 -6.66 -1.07
N LEU A 114 2.11 -6.11 0.14
CA LEU A 114 3.38 -5.97 0.87
C LEU A 114 3.96 -7.29 1.38
N VAL A 115 3.14 -8.35 1.43
CA VAL A 115 3.54 -9.72 1.77
C VAL A 115 3.69 -10.55 0.49
N THR A 116 2.67 -10.54 -0.38
CA THR A 116 2.59 -11.42 -1.56
C THR A 116 3.49 -10.97 -2.72
N SER A 117 3.78 -9.67 -2.80
CA SER A 117 4.49 -9.07 -3.95
C SER A 117 5.28 -7.80 -3.58
N PRO A 118 6.05 -7.80 -2.48
CA PRO A 118 6.72 -6.63 -1.93
C PRO A 118 7.60 -5.91 -2.96
N ALA A 119 8.36 -6.66 -3.75
CA ALA A 119 9.28 -6.12 -4.75
C ALA A 119 8.58 -5.22 -5.78
N VAL A 120 7.34 -5.55 -6.19
CA VAL A 120 6.57 -4.73 -7.14
C VAL A 120 6.19 -3.41 -6.51
N THR A 121 5.69 -3.44 -5.27
CA THR A 121 5.28 -2.25 -4.54
C THR A 121 6.47 -1.35 -4.20
N TYR A 122 7.54 -1.88 -3.62
CA TYR A 122 8.69 -1.07 -3.21
C TYR A 122 9.47 -0.53 -4.41
N ARG A 123 9.44 -1.19 -5.57
CA ARG A 123 10.01 -0.62 -6.80
C ARG A 123 9.36 0.71 -7.16
N TRP A 124 8.03 0.80 -7.08
CA TRP A 124 7.32 2.06 -7.31
C TRP A 124 7.64 3.10 -6.23
N ILE A 125 7.66 2.71 -4.96
CA ILE A 125 7.99 3.62 -3.86
C ILE A 125 9.39 4.19 -3.99
N LYS A 126 10.39 3.35 -4.29
CA LYS A 126 11.78 3.79 -4.48
C LYS A 126 11.92 4.72 -5.70
N ARG A 127 11.18 4.49 -6.78
CA ARG A 127 11.13 5.41 -7.92
C ARG A 127 10.57 6.77 -7.52
N MET A 128 9.48 6.81 -6.74
CA MET A 128 8.93 8.05 -6.21
C MET A 128 9.94 8.77 -5.31
N GLY A 129 10.58 8.05 -4.38
CA GLY A 129 11.62 8.59 -3.50
C GLY A 129 12.82 9.15 -4.28
N ALA A 130 13.32 8.44 -5.28
CA ALA A 130 14.41 8.90 -6.13
C ALA A 130 14.03 10.17 -6.90
N ALA A 131 12.83 10.22 -7.50
CA ALA A 131 12.35 11.41 -8.19
C ALA A 131 12.25 12.63 -7.26
N MET A 132 11.70 12.44 -6.06
CA MET A 132 11.64 13.50 -5.03
C MET A 132 13.03 13.98 -4.62
N GLY A 133 14.00 13.07 -4.46
CA GLY A 133 15.39 13.41 -4.16
C GLY A 133 16.03 14.27 -5.24
N SER A 134 15.84 13.92 -6.52
CA SER A 134 16.32 14.72 -7.65
C SER A 134 15.70 16.11 -7.71
N ILE A 135 14.39 16.22 -7.48
CA ILE A 135 13.69 17.52 -7.44
C ILE A 135 14.21 18.36 -6.26
N ALA A 136 14.39 17.76 -5.09
CA ALA A 136 14.94 18.45 -3.92
C ALA A 136 16.35 19.00 -4.19
N GLN A 137 17.21 18.23 -4.85
CA GLN A 137 18.55 18.67 -5.22
C GLN A 137 18.50 19.85 -6.20
N PHE A 138 17.65 19.77 -7.22
CA PHE A 138 17.43 20.85 -8.18
C PHE A 138 16.94 22.14 -7.49
N LEU A 139 15.98 22.04 -6.58
CA LEU A 139 15.47 23.20 -5.85
C LEU A 139 16.55 23.85 -4.96
N ARG A 140 17.42 23.04 -4.32
CA ARG A 140 18.56 23.58 -3.54
C ARG A 140 19.55 24.32 -4.43
N SER A 141 19.91 23.75 -5.58
CA SER A 141 20.85 24.41 -6.51
C SER A 141 20.30 25.71 -7.08
N SER A 142 18.99 25.82 -7.25
CA SER A 142 18.34 27.04 -7.76
C SER A 142 18.12 28.13 -6.70
N SER A 143 18.39 27.82 -5.43
CA SER A 143 18.25 28.76 -4.31
C SER A 143 19.57 29.43 -3.89
N HIS A 144 20.68 29.08 -4.55
CA HIS A 144 22.00 29.71 -4.43
C HIS A 144 22.22 30.67 -5.60
#